data_AF-A0A8S0W8U5-F1
#
_entry.id   AF-A0A8S0W8U5-F1
#
_cell.length_a   1.000
_cell.length_b   1.000
_cell.length_c   1.000
_cell.angle_alpha   90.00
_cell.angle_beta   90.00
_cell.angle_gamma   90.00
#
_symmetry.space_group_name_H-M   'P 1'
#
loop_
_entity.id
_entity.type
_entity.pdbx_description
1 polymer ?
#
loop_
_entity_poly.entity_id
_entity_poly.type
_entity_poly.pdbx_seq_one_letter_code
_entity_poly.pdbx_strand_id
1 'polypeptide(L)'
;MAFGSSMNYGPACGRCFQLTLLNPVVATPPFFPEVVKSIVIKITDLCPLSESGWCSGRTDRTNSAGAHLNFDLAYPSKAIPDDFFPSNETLYGYKDFGVWNISYASVSCIPVWEGSRNAAALGSVKALGTSACCPADPTPGNVSNICPSFSDQSGIPYVPTGSIYSIRMLTLRH
;
A
#
# COMPACT_ATOMS: atom_id res chain seq x y z
N MET A 1 -8.77 -13.35 2.19
CA MET A 1 -7.50 -13.67 1.51
C MET A 1 -6.62 -12.42 1.54
N ALA A 2 -5.29 -12.57 1.58
CA ALA A 2 -4.39 -11.42 1.45
C ALA A 2 -4.60 -10.74 0.07
N PHE A 3 -4.38 -9.42 -0.01
CA PHE A 3 -4.75 -8.64 -1.20
C PHE A 3 -3.71 -8.79 -2.34
N GLY A 4 -3.64 -9.97 -2.94
CA GLY A 4 -2.70 -10.28 -4.01
C GLY A 4 -3.11 -11.52 -4.79
N SER A 5 -2.27 -11.89 -5.75
CA SER A 5 -2.34 -13.12 -6.54
C SER A 5 -0.92 -13.68 -6.62
N SER A 6 -0.76 -15.01 -6.72
CA SER A 6 0.58 -15.60 -6.86
C SER A 6 1.21 -15.35 -8.25
N MET A 7 0.42 -14.89 -9.22
CA MET A 7 0.87 -14.39 -10.53
C MET A 7 0.05 -13.19 -10.98
N ASN A 8 0.64 -12.28 -11.78
CA ASN A 8 -0.04 -11.14 -12.41
C ASN A 8 -0.82 -10.25 -11.43
N TYR A 9 -2.10 -10.00 -11.68
CA TYR A 9 -2.94 -9.08 -10.91
C TYR A 9 -3.71 -9.76 -9.78
N GLY A 10 -3.92 -9.03 -8.68
CA GLY A 10 -4.76 -9.45 -7.54
C GLY A 10 -5.80 -8.40 -7.16
N PRO A 11 -6.72 -8.72 -6.22
CA PRO A 11 -7.85 -7.87 -5.82
C PRO A 11 -7.48 -6.59 -5.06
N ALA A 12 -6.19 -6.28 -4.91
CA ALA A 12 -5.72 -4.95 -4.53
C ALA A 12 -5.70 -3.96 -5.71
N CYS A 13 -5.42 -4.44 -6.93
CA CYS A 13 -5.00 -3.55 -8.02
C CYS A 13 -6.09 -2.52 -8.35
N GLY A 14 -5.67 -1.28 -8.47
CA GLY A 14 -6.48 -0.13 -8.78
C GLY A 14 -7.23 0.47 -7.59
N ARG A 15 -7.26 -0.19 -6.43
CA ARG A 15 -7.89 0.35 -5.23
C ARG A 15 -7.09 1.50 -4.64
N CYS A 16 -7.79 2.55 -4.20
CA CYS A 16 -7.18 3.66 -3.50
C CYS A 16 -7.37 3.57 -1.98
N PHE A 17 -6.36 4.06 -1.27
CA PHE A 17 -6.32 4.11 0.19
C PHE A 17 -5.81 5.46 0.65
N GLN A 18 -6.56 6.15 1.51
CA GLN A 18 -6.00 7.24 2.30
C GLN A 18 -5.14 6.60 3.39
N LEU A 19 -3.85 6.91 3.41
CA LEU A 19 -2.91 6.59 4.49
C LEU A 19 -2.71 7.84 5.35
N THR A 20 -2.48 7.65 6.64
CA THR A 20 -2.19 8.74 7.59
C THR A 20 -1.06 8.34 8.53
N LEU A 21 -0.01 9.15 8.61
CA LEU A 21 1.14 8.89 9.48
C LEU A 21 0.75 9.02 10.96
N LEU A 22 1.20 8.09 11.79
CA LEU A 22 1.02 8.12 13.25
C LEU A 22 2.37 8.43 13.94
N ASN A 23 3.34 7.56 13.75
CA ASN A 23 4.70 7.68 14.31
C ASN A 23 5.67 6.75 13.56
N PRO A 24 6.98 7.04 13.53
CA PRO A 24 7.98 6.09 13.08
C PRO A 24 7.98 4.80 13.90
N VAL A 25 8.42 3.71 13.28
CA VAL A 25 8.65 2.41 13.95
C VAL A 25 9.99 2.42 14.69
N VAL A 26 11.00 3.09 14.14
CA VAL A 26 12.35 3.21 14.71
C VAL A 26 12.71 4.70 14.80
N ALA A 27 12.59 5.26 15.99
CA ALA A 27 13.06 6.61 16.33
C ALA A 27 13.43 6.63 17.82
N THR A 28 14.63 7.16 18.13
CA THR A 28 15.15 7.26 19.50
C THR A 28 15.68 8.69 19.71
N PRO A 29 15.04 9.52 20.56
CA PRO A 29 13.80 9.27 21.30
C PRO A 29 12.56 9.07 20.39
N PRO A 30 11.44 8.50 20.88
CA PRO A 30 10.24 8.32 20.07
C PRO A 30 9.75 9.62 19.42
N PHE A 31 9.53 9.61 18.10
CA PHE A 31 9.05 10.77 17.36
C PHE A 31 7.53 10.76 17.22
N PHE A 32 6.89 11.89 17.54
CA PHE A 32 5.46 12.13 17.36
C PHE A 32 5.29 13.40 16.51
N PRO A 33 4.70 13.32 15.30
CA PRO A 33 4.49 14.50 14.47
C PRO A 33 3.52 15.50 15.10
N GLU A 34 3.91 16.78 15.16
CA GLU A 34 3.02 17.88 15.56
C GLU A 34 1.86 18.05 14.57
N VAL A 35 2.12 17.78 13.29
CA VAL A 35 1.13 17.81 12.19
C VAL A 35 0.97 16.41 11.63
N VAL A 36 -0.23 15.85 11.79
CA VAL A 36 -0.63 14.57 11.22
C VAL A 36 -0.79 14.73 9.69
N LYS A 37 0.06 14.02 8.93
CA LYS A 37 0.05 14.02 7.46
C LYS A 37 -0.77 12.85 6.91
N SER A 38 -1.60 13.10 5.89
CA SER A 38 -2.30 12.07 5.10
C SER A 38 -1.96 12.17 3.62
N ILE A 39 -2.04 11.04 2.92
CA ILE A 39 -1.88 10.93 1.46
C ILE A 39 -2.89 9.90 0.93
N VAL A 40 -3.46 10.12 -0.25
CA VAL A 40 -4.17 9.05 -0.97
C VAL A 40 -3.18 8.36 -1.90
N ILE A 41 -3.09 7.03 -1.79
CA ILE A 41 -2.33 6.19 -2.72
C ILE A 41 -3.27 5.36 -3.59
N LYS A 42 -2.72 4.77 -4.66
CA LYS A 42 -3.35 3.74 -5.48
C LYS A 42 -2.47 2.51 -5.53
N ILE A 43 -3.03 1.31 -5.36
CA ILE A 43 -2.26 0.07 -5.48
C ILE A 43 -2.08 -0.29 -6.96
N THR A 44 -0.83 -0.39 -7.40
CA THR A 44 -0.45 -0.74 -8.78
C THR A 44 0.55 -1.89 -8.85
N ASP A 45 1.08 -2.36 -7.72
CA ASP A 45 2.16 -3.34 -7.64
C ASP A 45 2.02 -4.22 -6.38
N LEU A 46 2.81 -5.29 -6.30
CA LEU A 46 2.84 -6.27 -5.22
C LEU A 46 4.21 -6.26 -4.53
N CYS A 47 4.26 -5.92 -3.23
CA CYS A 47 5.40 -6.31 -2.41
C CYS A 47 5.31 -7.83 -2.13
N PRO A 48 6.24 -8.68 -2.61
CA PRO A 48 6.07 -10.14 -2.55
C PRO A 48 6.12 -10.67 -1.11
N LEU A 49 5.36 -11.75 -0.86
CA LEU A 49 5.35 -12.42 0.43
C LEU A 49 6.71 -13.06 0.74
N SER A 50 7.34 -12.61 1.81
CA SER A 50 8.62 -13.14 2.31
C SER A 50 8.45 -13.94 3.61
N GLU A 51 9.52 -14.57 4.10
CA GLU A 51 9.52 -15.15 5.46
C GLU A 51 9.91 -14.14 6.54
N SER A 52 10.69 -13.11 6.19
CA SER A 52 11.11 -12.03 7.11
C SER A 52 11.05 -10.65 6.43
N GLY A 53 11.13 -9.58 7.22
CA GLY A 53 11.06 -8.19 6.74
C GLY A 53 9.63 -7.63 6.74
N TRP A 54 9.39 -6.59 5.94
CA TRP A 54 8.16 -5.79 5.98
C TRP A 54 6.96 -6.49 5.34
N CYS A 55 7.19 -7.29 4.29
CA CYS A 55 6.15 -7.96 3.51
C CYS A 55 5.99 -9.45 3.87
N SER A 56 6.54 -9.89 5.01
CA SER A 56 6.31 -11.24 5.56
C SER A 56 5.01 -11.37 6.35
N GLY A 57 4.25 -10.27 6.47
CA GLY A 57 2.95 -10.22 7.10
C GLY A 57 1.93 -11.11 6.39
N ARG A 58 1.31 -11.98 7.18
CA ARG A 58 0.17 -12.82 6.83
C ARG A 58 -0.97 -12.45 7.78
N THR A 59 -2.08 -13.18 7.76
CA THR A 59 -3.20 -12.89 8.69
C THR A 59 -3.06 -13.61 10.03
N ASP A 60 -2.26 -14.68 10.06
CA ASP A 60 -1.90 -15.50 11.22
C ASP A 60 -0.57 -15.07 11.86
N ARG A 61 0.24 -14.28 11.14
CA ARG A 61 1.59 -13.84 11.53
C ARG A 61 1.82 -12.39 11.14
N THR A 62 2.33 -11.57 12.05
CA THR A 62 2.75 -10.20 11.74
C THR A 62 4.08 -10.16 10.97
N ASN A 63 4.36 -9.05 10.32
CA ASN A 63 5.68 -8.75 9.77
C ASN A 63 6.72 -8.45 10.88
N SER A 64 7.96 -8.11 10.49
CA SER A 64 9.06 -7.81 11.41
C SER A 64 8.85 -6.61 12.36
N ALA A 65 7.75 -5.86 12.26
CA ALA A 65 7.37 -4.81 13.20
C ALA A 65 5.87 -4.80 13.53
N GLY A 66 5.27 -5.99 13.67
CA GLY A 66 3.94 -6.14 14.29
C GLY A 66 2.73 -5.84 13.40
N ALA A 67 2.92 -5.56 12.10
CA ALA A 67 1.81 -5.28 11.19
C ALA A 67 1.43 -6.50 10.33
N HIS A 68 0.13 -6.69 10.09
CA HIS A 68 -0.38 -7.74 9.20
C HIS A 68 -0.45 -7.31 7.72
N LEU A 69 -0.18 -6.04 7.42
CA LEU A 69 -0.14 -5.48 6.07
C LEU A 69 0.92 -4.38 5.99
N ASN A 70 1.70 -4.41 4.91
CA ASN A 70 2.63 -3.35 4.54
C ASN A 70 2.17 -2.66 3.25
N PHE A 71 2.36 -1.35 3.19
CA PHE A 71 2.37 -0.58 1.96
C PHE A 71 3.82 -0.17 1.70
N ASP A 72 4.41 -0.66 0.61
CA ASP A 72 5.72 -0.21 0.12
C ASP A 72 5.44 0.94 -0.85
N LEU A 73 5.92 2.16 -0.58
CA LEU A 73 5.67 3.30 -1.49
C LEU A 73 6.75 3.36 -2.55
N ALA A 74 6.31 3.43 -3.82
CA ALA A 74 7.16 3.87 -4.92
C ALA A 74 7.64 5.30 -4.64
N TYR A 75 8.90 5.43 -4.21
CA TYR A 75 9.56 6.67 -3.84
C TYR A 75 10.97 6.70 -4.47
N PRO A 76 11.48 7.87 -4.91
CA PRO A 76 10.79 9.15 -5.03
C PRO A 76 9.67 9.11 -6.08
N SER A 77 8.57 9.84 -5.83
CA SER A 77 7.43 9.89 -6.74
C SER A 77 6.75 11.25 -6.70
N LYS A 78 6.38 11.78 -7.87
CA LYS A 78 5.68 13.07 -8.03
C LYS A 78 4.27 13.10 -7.40
N ALA A 79 3.76 11.95 -6.96
CA ALA A 79 2.49 11.85 -6.23
C ALA A 79 2.67 11.94 -4.70
N ILE A 80 3.90 11.93 -4.19
CA ILE A 80 4.23 12.01 -2.77
C ILE A 80 4.91 13.36 -2.53
N PRO A 81 4.36 14.27 -1.69
CA PRO A 81 5.02 15.52 -1.35
C PRO A 81 6.37 15.32 -0.64
N ASP A 82 7.36 16.16 -0.94
CA ASP A 82 8.71 16.14 -0.34
C ASP A 82 8.72 16.39 1.20
N ASP A 83 7.59 16.85 1.73
CA ASP A 83 7.32 17.12 3.15
C ASP A 83 6.30 16.14 3.78
N PHE A 84 5.89 15.09 3.05
CA PHE A 84 4.89 14.13 3.55
C PHE A 84 5.39 13.34 4.76
N PHE A 85 6.69 13.07 4.83
CA PHE A 85 7.36 12.44 5.97
C PHE A 85 8.02 13.50 6.86
N PRO A 86 7.42 13.88 8.00
CA PRO A 86 7.99 14.90 8.89
C PRO A 86 9.20 14.36 9.65
N SER A 87 10.16 15.25 9.91
CA SER A 87 11.51 14.93 10.40
C SER A 87 12.02 16.02 11.34
N ASN A 88 12.89 15.68 12.30
CA ASN A 88 13.63 16.65 13.11
C ASN A 88 15.14 16.33 13.07
N GLU A 89 15.79 16.69 11.97
CA GLU A 89 17.21 16.38 11.72
C GLU A 89 18.15 16.96 12.79
N THR A 90 17.79 18.09 13.41
CA THR A 90 18.55 18.69 14.53
C THR A 90 18.51 17.83 15.80
N LEU A 91 17.43 17.08 16.05
CA LEU A 91 17.29 16.17 17.19
C LEU A 91 17.84 14.76 16.89
N TYR A 92 17.66 14.27 15.65
CA TYR A 92 17.93 12.88 15.28
C TYR A 92 19.25 12.67 14.52
N GLY A 93 19.79 13.68 13.86
CA GLY A 93 20.96 13.57 12.98
C GLY A 93 20.66 12.98 11.60
N TYR A 94 19.39 12.77 11.25
CA TYR A 94 18.93 12.29 9.94
C TYR A 94 17.51 12.77 9.62
N LYS A 95 17.16 12.82 8.33
CA LYS A 95 15.82 13.22 7.85
C LYS A 95 14.83 12.06 7.77
N ASP A 96 15.21 10.91 7.21
CA ASP A 96 14.29 9.80 6.96
C ASP A 96 14.29 8.74 8.08
N PHE A 97 13.11 8.46 8.63
CA PHE A 97 12.90 7.35 9.57
C PHE A 97 12.59 6.00 8.87
N GLY A 98 12.33 6.00 7.55
CA GLY A 98 12.17 4.84 6.67
C GLY A 98 10.87 4.05 6.83
N VAL A 99 10.44 3.76 8.06
CA VAL A 99 9.30 2.88 8.35
C VAL A 99 8.37 3.51 9.39
N TRP A 100 7.08 3.57 9.05
CA TRP A 100 6.06 4.29 9.81
C TRP A 100 4.87 3.40 10.17
N ASN A 101 4.35 3.59 11.38
CA ASN A 101 3.01 3.17 11.76
C ASN A 101 2.01 4.14 11.14
N ILE A 102 0.95 3.60 10.52
CA ILE A 102 -0.06 4.41 9.81
C ILE A 102 -1.49 3.98 10.16
N SER A 103 -2.46 4.85 9.92
CA SER A 103 -3.87 4.48 9.75
C SER A 103 -4.22 4.45 8.26
N TYR A 104 -5.21 3.64 7.84
CA TYR A 104 -5.72 3.69 6.45
C TYR A 104 -7.24 3.52 6.33
N ALA A 105 -7.81 4.13 5.29
CA ALA A 105 -9.20 3.91 4.85
C ALA A 105 -9.21 3.58 3.34
N SER A 106 -10.05 2.63 2.92
CA SER A 106 -10.28 2.40 1.49
C SER A 106 -11.18 3.54 0.98
N VAL A 107 -10.74 4.25 -0.05
CA VAL A 107 -11.42 5.42 -0.62
C VAL A 107 -11.61 5.25 -2.12
N SER A 108 -12.51 6.03 -2.71
CA SER A 108 -12.50 6.21 -4.16
C SER A 108 -11.19 6.88 -4.59
N CYS A 109 -10.71 6.56 -5.78
CA CYS A 109 -9.58 7.21 -6.42
C CYS A 109 -9.91 8.60 -6.99
N ILE A 110 -11.19 8.89 -7.29
CA ILE A 110 -11.58 10.07 -8.08
C ILE A 110 -12.48 10.99 -7.24
N PRO A 111 -12.16 12.29 -7.09
CA PRO A 111 -10.99 13.03 -7.59
C PRO A 111 -9.79 13.04 -6.62
N VAL A 112 -9.85 12.29 -5.50
CA VAL A 112 -9.00 12.51 -4.32
C VAL A 112 -7.61 11.89 -4.38
N TRP A 113 -7.31 11.02 -5.35
CA TRP A 113 -5.94 10.63 -5.65
C TRP A 113 -5.34 11.62 -6.64
N GLU A 114 -4.17 12.22 -6.34
CA GLU A 114 -3.53 13.21 -7.25
C GLU A 114 -3.24 12.64 -8.65
N GLY A 115 -2.90 11.35 -8.73
CA GLY A 115 -2.71 10.66 -10.01
C GLY A 115 -3.98 10.53 -10.86
N SER A 116 -5.18 10.75 -10.30
CA SER A 116 -6.46 10.58 -11.00
C SER A 116 -6.64 11.53 -12.20
N ARG A 117 -5.96 12.68 -12.17
CA ARG A 117 -5.98 13.68 -13.25
C ARG A 117 -5.07 13.30 -14.44
N ASN A 118 -4.22 12.29 -14.29
CA ASN A 118 -3.31 11.81 -15.33
C ASN A 118 -3.85 10.49 -15.92
N ALA A 119 -4.32 10.54 -17.17
CA ALA A 119 -4.85 9.38 -17.87
C ALA A 119 -3.87 8.19 -17.96
N ALA A 120 -2.56 8.45 -17.99
CA ALA A 120 -1.53 7.40 -18.01
C ALA A 120 -1.33 6.71 -16.65
N ALA A 121 -1.77 7.34 -15.55
CA ALA A 121 -1.66 6.80 -14.20
C ALA A 121 -2.92 6.04 -13.75
N LEU A 122 -4.03 6.12 -14.50
CA LEU A 122 -5.32 5.55 -14.09
C LEU A 122 -5.37 4.02 -14.02
N GLY A 123 -4.36 3.27 -14.46
CA GLY A 123 -4.28 1.81 -14.26
C GLY A 123 -3.94 1.07 -15.54
N SER A 124 -4.56 -0.09 -15.75
CA SER A 124 -4.30 -0.93 -16.94
C SER A 124 -4.80 -0.24 -18.21
N VAL A 125 -3.90 0.50 -18.88
CA VAL A 125 -4.12 1.13 -20.18
C VAL A 125 -4.66 0.13 -21.21
N LYS A 126 -5.52 0.60 -22.13
CA LYS A 126 -6.19 -0.26 -23.14
C LYS A 126 -5.24 -1.18 -23.92
N ALA A 127 -3.98 -0.80 -24.07
CA ALA A 127 -2.93 -1.59 -24.71
C ALA A 127 -2.61 -2.94 -24.00
N LEU A 128 -2.92 -3.07 -22.71
CA LEU A 128 -2.72 -4.30 -21.94
C LEU A 128 -3.89 -5.30 -22.09
N GLY A 129 -4.97 -4.94 -22.80
CA GLY A 129 -6.08 -5.84 -23.10
C GLY A 129 -6.67 -6.50 -21.85
N THR A 130 -6.64 -7.84 -21.82
CA THR A 130 -7.07 -8.68 -20.68
C THR A 130 -5.91 -9.28 -19.89
N SER A 131 -4.64 -9.04 -20.25
CA SER A 131 -3.49 -9.63 -19.55
C SER A 131 -3.13 -8.92 -18.23
N ALA A 132 -3.62 -7.69 -18.05
CA ALA A 132 -3.54 -6.97 -16.79
C ALA A 132 -4.91 -6.39 -16.41
N CYS A 133 -5.27 -6.50 -15.14
CA CYS A 133 -6.45 -5.86 -14.57
C CYS A 133 -6.01 -4.90 -13.45
N CYS A 134 -6.31 -3.61 -13.59
CA CYS A 134 -6.09 -2.60 -12.55
C CYS A 134 -7.04 -1.41 -12.80
N PRO A 135 -8.22 -1.30 -12.14
CA PRO A 135 -9.29 -0.40 -12.56
C PRO A 135 -9.02 1.07 -12.22
N ALA A 136 -9.73 1.98 -12.90
CA ALA A 136 -9.59 3.43 -12.70
C ALA A 136 -10.01 3.88 -11.28
N ASP A 137 -11.19 3.44 -10.85
CA ASP A 137 -11.74 3.70 -9.52
C ASP A 137 -12.69 2.54 -9.12
N PRO A 138 -12.17 1.45 -8.53
CA PRO A 138 -13.00 0.38 -8.00
C PRO A 138 -13.68 0.84 -6.71
N THR A 139 -15.01 0.75 -6.65
CA THR A 139 -15.80 1.34 -5.56
C THR A 139 -15.51 0.60 -4.24
N PRO A 140 -15.14 1.30 -3.15
CA PRO A 140 -14.90 0.66 -1.86
C PRO A 140 -16.06 -0.23 -1.41
N GLY A 141 -15.77 -1.51 -1.14
CA GLY A 141 -16.75 -2.53 -0.74
C GLY A 141 -17.48 -3.24 -1.90
N ASN A 142 -17.38 -2.75 -3.15
CA ASN A 142 -17.98 -3.42 -4.30
C ASN A 142 -17.03 -4.48 -4.88
N VAL A 143 -17.36 -5.76 -4.68
CA VAL A 143 -16.55 -6.88 -5.21
C VAL A 143 -16.71 -7.10 -6.71
N SER A 144 -17.68 -6.46 -7.36
CA SER A 144 -17.97 -6.62 -8.80
C SER A 144 -17.20 -5.65 -9.71
N ASN A 145 -16.46 -4.67 -9.15
CA ASN A 145 -15.61 -3.77 -9.94
C ASN A 145 -14.15 -3.66 -9.45
N ILE A 146 -13.74 -4.48 -8.47
CA ILE A 146 -12.34 -4.85 -8.25
C ILE A 146 -11.90 -5.92 -9.26
N CYS A 147 -10.59 -6.12 -9.41
CA CYS A 147 -10.09 -7.30 -10.12
C CYS A 147 -10.28 -8.57 -9.29
N PRO A 148 -10.58 -9.72 -9.92
CA PRO A 148 -10.35 -11.02 -9.31
C PRO A 148 -8.84 -11.28 -9.12
N SER A 149 -8.49 -12.33 -8.38
CA SER A 149 -7.13 -12.89 -8.40
C SER A 149 -6.92 -13.68 -9.69
N PHE A 150 -5.85 -13.35 -10.43
CA PHE A 150 -5.50 -14.08 -11.65
C PHE A 150 -5.25 -15.57 -11.35
N SER A 151 -4.60 -15.88 -10.22
CA SER A 151 -4.35 -17.27 -9.81
C SER A 151 -5.65 -18.03 -9.56
N ASP A 152 -6.62 -17.43 -8.89
CA ASP A 152 -7.93 -18.04 -8.59
C ASP A 152 -8.70 -18.31 -9.90
N GLN A 153 -8.70 -17.36 -10.85
CA GLN A 153 -9.29 -17.55 -12.18
C GLN A 153 -8.62 -18.66 -12.98
N SER A 154 -7.31 -18.86 -12.78
CA SER A 154 -6.48 -19.80 -13.53
C SER A 154 -6.36 -21.17 -12.86
N GLY A 155 -7.01 -21.40 -11.71
CA GLY A 155 -6.88 -22.62 -10.91
C GLY A 155 -5.48 -22.83 -10.32
N ILE A 156 -4.65 -21.79 -10.25
CA ILE A 156 -3.28 -21.84 -9.74
C ILE A 156 -3.34 -21.82 -8.20
N PRO A 157 -2.76 -22.82 -7.50
CA PRO A 157 -2.84 -22.89 -6.05
C PRO A 157 -2.27 -21.63 -5.35
N TYR A 158 -3.14 -20.92 -4.63
CA TYR A 158 -2.73 -19.94 -3.63
C TYR A 158 -2.27 -20.69 -2.37
N VAL A 159 -1.08 -20.33 -1.84
CA VAL A 159 -0.55 -20.89 -0.59
C VAL A 159 -1.15 -20.10 0.58
N PRO A 160 -2.05 -20.67 1.40
CA PRO A 160 -2.95 -19.85 2.20
C PRO A 160 -2.63 -19.83 3.69
N THR A 161 -2.73 -18.65 4.31
CA THR A 161 -3.16 -18.52 5.71
C THR A 161 -4.16 -17.37 5.89
N GLY A 162 -5.31 -17.71 6.50
CA GLY A 162 -6.31 -16.88 7.21
C GLY A 162 -6.88 -15.55 6.64
N SER A 163 -7.56 -14.80 7.52
CA SER A 163 -8.31 -13.52 7.35
C SER A 163 -8.99 -13.15 8.71
N ILE A 164 -9.12 -11.92 9.25
CA ILE A 164 -8.75 -10.51 8.95
C ILE A 164 -8.51 -9.76 10.31
N TYR A 165 -7.72 -8.66 10.38
CA TYR A 165 -7.98 -7.37 11.09
C TYR A 165 -6.72 -6.59 11.60
N SER A 166 -6.59 -5.35 11.11
CA SER A 166 -5.91 -4.14 11.67
C SER A 166 -4.73 -4.25 12.66
N ILE A 167 -3.49 -4.10 12.15
CA ILE A 167 -2.69 -2.84 12.25
C ILE A 167 -1.64 -2.82 11.11
N ARG A 168 -1.03 -1.66 10.82
CA ARG A 168 -0.69 -1.23 9.45
C ARG A 168 0.69 -0.56 9.37
N MET A 169 1.50 -0.94 8.39
CA MET A 169 2.85 -0.42 8.16
C MET A 169 2.97 0.31 6.83
N LEU A 170 3.79 1.36 6.82
CA LEU A 170 4.27 2.03 5.62
C LEU A 170 5.80 1.94 5.58
N THR A 171 6.34 1.44 4.48
CA THR A 171 7.79 1.41 4.22
C THR A 171 8.11 2.33 3.04
N LEU A 172 9.20 3.08 3.20
CA LEU A 172 9.96 3.66 2.09
C LEU A 172 11.09 2.70 1.69
N ARG A 173 11.26 2.52 0.38
CA ARG A 173 12.53 2.08 -0.20
C ARG A 173 13.27 3.29 -0.77
N HIS A 174 14.59 3.21 -0.65
CA HIS A 174 15.59 4.00 -1.36
C HIS A 174 16.45 3.03 -2.18
#